data_AF-A0A3S5DMU5-F1
#
_entry.id   AF-A0A3S5DMU5-F1
#
_cell.length_a   1.000
_cell.length_b   1.000
_cell.length_c   1.000
_cell.angle_alpha   90.00
_cell.angle_beta   90.00
_cell.angle_gamma   90.00
#
_symmetry.space_group_name_H-M   'P 1'
#
loop_
_entity.id
_entity.type
_entity.pdbx_description
1 polymer ?
#
loop_
_entity_poly.entity_id
_entity_poly.type
_entity_poly.pdbx_seq_one_letter_code
_entity_poly.pdbx_strand_id
1 'polypeptide(L)'
;MRRWWFSLSIFAAFGSHGVEQPDGSQLYLANAAWIWVPFLAIFTLAAWFGMNELATSKASLKEQLPVLKRGHLWIMSLLYLATFGSFIGFSAGFAMLSKTQFPDVQILHYAFFGPFIGALARSAGGAIF
;
A
#
# COMPACT_ATOMS: atom_id res chain seq x y z
N MET A 1 -20.62 10.78 -11.31
CA MET A 1 -19.98 9.45 -11.45
C MET A 1 -20.78 8.43 -10.64
N ARG A 2 -20.99 7.23 -11.18
CA ARG A 2 -22.01 6.26 -10.74
C ARG A 2 -21.54 5.47 -9.49
N ARG A 3 -22.26 5.59 -8.36
CA ARG A 3 -21.94 5.22 -6.96
C ARG A 3 -22.01 3.70 -6.62
N TRP A 4 -21.89 2.80 -7.59
CA TRP A 4 -22.25 1.37 -7.39
C TRP A 4 -21.38 0.60 -6.40
N TRP A 5 -20.08 0.90 -6.32
CA TRP A 5 -19.12 0.17 -5.46
C TRP A 5 -19.36 0.33 -3.95
N PHE A 6 -20.02 1.42 -3.56
CA PHE A 6 -20.34 1.74 -2.16
C PHE A 6 -21.81 1.56 -1.83
N SER A 7 -22.67 1.24 -2.80
CA SER A 7 -24.13 1.12 -2.60
C SER A 7 -24.64 -0.32 -2.70
N LEU A 8 -23.78 -1.29 -3.02
CA LEU A 8 -24.11 -2.71 -3.05
C LEU A 8 -23.24 -3.47 -2.05
N SER A 9 -23.85 -4.38 -1.28
CA SER A 9 -23.13 -5.28 -0.40
C SER A 9 -22.55 -6.44 -1.21
N ILE A 10 -21.45 -6.19 -1.92
CA ILE A 10 -20.76 -7.17 -2.78
C ILE A 10 -20.34 -8.42 -1.98
N PHE A 11 -20.06 -8.24 -0.69
CA PHE A 11 -19.62 -9.31 0.21
C PHE A 11 -20.64 -9.61 1.32
N ALA A 12 -21.93 -9.31 1.12
CA ALA A 12 -23.00 -9.54 2.12
C ALA A 12 -22.99 -10.95 2.72
N ALA A 13 -22.73 -11.95 1.87
CA ALA A 13 -22.65 -13.36 2.24
C ALA A 13 -21.59 -13.67 3.31
N PHE A 14 -20.68 -12.73 3.55
CA PHE A 14 -19.62 -12.86 4.54
C PHE A 14 -19.75 -11.87 5.71
N GLY A 15 -20.96 -11.38 5.97
CA GLY A 15 -21.23 -10.48 7.10
C GLY A 15 -20.85 -9.01 6.84
N SER A 16 -20.68 -8.61 5.57
CA SER A 16 -20.53 -7.20 5.20
C SER A 16 -21.87 -6.48 5.38
N HIS A 17 -21.91 -5.55 6.35
CA HIS A 17 -23.04 -4.67 6.59
C HIS A 17 -22.68 -3.23 6.19
N GLY A 18 -23.69 -2.51 5.67
CA GLY A 18 -23.55 -1.10 5.33
C GLY A 18 -23.71 -0.23 6.57
N VAL A 19 -22.97 0.86 6.61
CA VAL A 19 -23.17 1.93 7.61
C VAL A 19 -23.96 3.04 6.93
N GLU A 20 -25.08 3.43 7.53
CA GLU A 20 -25.89 4.54 7.04
C GLU A 20 -25.21 5.89 7.31
N GLN A 21 -25.14 6.72 6.28
CA GLN A 21 -24.58 8.06 6.32
C GLN A 21 -25.66 9.12 6.56
N PRO A 22 -25.30 10.32 7.04
CA PRO A 22 -26.24 11.42 7.27
C PRO A 22 -27.04 11.86 6.03
N ASP A 23 -26.56 11.55 4.83
CA ASP A 23 -27.23 11.81 3.55
C ASP A 23 -28.20 10.70 3.12
N GLY A 24 -28.46 9.72 3.99
CA GLY A 24 -29.32 8.56 3.74
C GLY A 24 -28.67 7.49 2.85
N SER A 25 -27.39 7.62 2.52
CA SER A 25 -26.68 6.62 1.74
C SER A 25 -26.07 5.52 2.60
N GLN A 26 -25.87 4.36 2.01
CA GLN A 26 -25.15 3.26 2.65
C GLN A 26 -23.66 3.30 2.26
N LEU A 27 -22.79 3.02 3.22
CA LEU A 27 -21.34 2.86 3.04
C LEU A 27 -20.91 1.44 3.40
N TYR A 28 -20.42 0.68 2.43
CA TYR A 28 -19.84 -0.66 2.67
C TYR A 28 -18.32 -0.60 2.76
N LEU A 29 -17.80 -0.26 3.96
CA LEU A 29 -16.35 -0.14 4.19
C LEU A 29 -15.60 -1.46 3.96
N ALA A 30 -16.25 -2.61 4.25
CA ALA A 30 -15.69 -3.94 4.04
C ALA A 30 -15.23 -4.18 2.60
N ASN A 31 -15.94 -3.62 1.61
CA ASN A 31 -15.60 -3.77 0.19
C ASN A 31 -14.17 -3.31 -0.10
N ALA A 32 -13.66 -2.29 0.61
CA ALA A 32 -12.33 -1.72 0.38
C ALA A 32 -11.19 -2.70 0.68
N ALA A 33 -11.36 -3.58 1.67
CA ALA A 33 -10.38 -4.62 1.99
C ALA A 33 -10.66 -5.92 1.21
N TRP A 34 -11.93 -6.31 1.12
CA TRP A 34 -12.36 -7.59 0.59
C TRP A 34 -12.15 -7.73 -0.92
N ILE A 35 -12.14 -6.62 -1.66
CA ILE A 35 -11.84 -6.62 -3.09
C ILE A 35 -10.48 -7.26 -3.41
N TRP A 36 -9.52 -7.21 -2.47
CA TRP A 36 -8.17 -7.75 -2.67
C TRP A 36 -8.08 -9.27 -2.45
N VAL A 37 -9.02 -9.86 -1.70
CA VAL A 37 -8.95 -11.28 -1.29
C VAL A 37 -8.89 -12.25 -2.49
N PRO A 38 -9.72 -12.12 -3.54
CA PRO A 38 -9.64 -13.02 -4.69
C PRO A 38 -8.29 -12.92 -5.42
N PHE A 39 -7.75 -11.71 -5.57
CA PHE A 39 -6.45 -11.50 -6.21
C PHE A 39 -5.32 -12.12 -5.38
N LEU A 40 -5.33 -11.89 -4.07
CA LEU A 40 -4.36 -12.51 -3.15
C LEU A 40 -4.40 -14.03 -3.26
N ALA A 41 -5.59 -14.65 -3.22
CA ALA A 41 -5.73 -16.09 -3.35
C ALA A 41 -5.18 -16.63 -4.68
N ILE A 42 -5.51 -15.98 -5.81
CA ILE A 42 -5.01 -16.36 -7.14
C ILE A 42 -3.48 -16.27 -7.18
N PHE A 43 -2.90 -15.15 -6.74
CA PHE A 43 -1.45 -14.95 -6.79
C PHE A 43 -0.69 -15.81 -5.77
N THR A 44 -1.29 -16.17 -4.64
CA THR A 44 -0.73 -17.15 -3.70
C THR A 44 -0.62 -18.53 -4.34
N LEU A 45 -1.68 -19.01 -5.01
CA LEU A 45 -1.65 -20.29 -5.72
C LEU A 45 -0.67 -20.24 -6.91
N ALA A 46 -0.68 -19.15 -7.67
CA ALA A 46 0.27 -18.96 -8.77
C ALA A 46 1.73 -18.95 -8.29
N ALA A 47 2.02 -18.32 -7.15
CA ALA A 47 3.35 -18.36 -6.54
C ALA A 47 3.73 -19.78 -6.09
N TRP A 48 2.80 -20.49 -5.43
CA TRP A 48 3.03 -21.84 -4.93
C TRP A 48 3.35 -22.85 -6.03
N PHE A 49 2.66 -22.77 -7.18
CA PHE A 49 2.83 -23.71 -8.28
C PHE A 49 3.77 -23.23 -9.40
N GLY A 50 4.05 -21.92 -9.48
CA GLY A 50 4.76 -21.30 -10.61
C GLY A 50 6.12 -20.69 -10.28
N MET A 51 6.48 -20.53 -9.00
CA MET A 51 7.81 -20.04 -8.62
C MET A 51 8.79 -21.20 -8.37
N ASN A 52 10.05 -20.98 -8.74
CA ASN A 52 11.11 -21.97 -8.63
C ASN A 52 12.03 -21.66 -7.45
N GLU A 53 12.44 -22.70 -6.74
CA GLU A 53 13.49 -22.60 -5.72
C GLU A 53 14.88 -22.67 -6.38
N LEU A 54 15.76 -21.73 -6.02
CA LEU A 54 17.15 -21.72 -6.49
C LEU A 54 18.07 -22.25 -5.38
N ALA A 55 18.93 -23.21 -5.72
CA ALA A 55 19.85 -23.87 -4.78
C ALA A 55 21.06 -22.99 -4.35
N THR A 56 20.94 -21.66 -4.39
CA THR A 56 22.04 -20.74 -4.08
C THR A 56 22.36 -20.74 -2.57
N SER A 57 23.64 -20.58 -2.24
CA SER A 57 24.14 -20.47 -0.87
C SER A 57 23.45 -19.34 -0.11
N LYS A 58 22.69 -19.70 0.93
CA LYS A 58 22.06 -18.75 1.84
C LYS A 58 23.09 -18.40 2.92
N ALA A 59 23.50 -17.14 2.98
CA ALA A 59 24.30 -16.64 4.11
C ALA A 59 23.52 -16.80 5.41
N SER A 60 24.11 -17.43 6.41
CA SER A 60 23.52 -17.58 7.74
C SER A 60 23.36 -16.22 8.42
N LEU A 61 22.44 -16.13 9.40
CA LEU A 61 22.25 -14.88 10.17
C LEU A 61 23.56 -14.40 10.82
N LYS A 62 24.39 -15.32 11.30
CA LYS A 62 25.69 -15.00 11.91
C LYS A 62 26.64 -14.35 10.91
N GLU A 63 26.56 -14.72 9.63
CA GLU A 63 27.37 -14.13 8.56
C GLU A 63 26.82 -12.76 8.11
N GLN A 64 25.53 -12.50 8.28
CA GLN A 64 24.90 -11.21 7.93
C GLN A 64 25.10 -10.13 9.00
N LEU A 65 24.97 -10.48 10.29
CA LEU A 65 25.01 -9.54 11.42
C LEU A 65 26.24 -8.61 11.52
N PRO A 66 27.46 -9.00 11.10
CA PRO A 66 28.62 -8.10 11.10
C PRO A 66 28.40 -6.79 10.32
N VAL A 67 27.47 -6.76 9.36
CA VAL A 67 27.14 -5.55 8.59
C VAL A 67 26.68 -4.38 9.48
N LEU A 68 26.05 -4.68 10.63
CA LEU A 68 25.54 -3.67 11.57
C LEU A 68 26.65 -2.84 12.21
N LYS A 69 27.89 -3.35 12.24
CA LYS A 69 29.07 -2.62 12.72
C LYS A 69 29.58 -1.57 11.72
N ARG A 70 29.10 -1.59 10.47
CA ARG A 70 29.54 -0.66 9.41
C ARG A 70 28.79 0.66 9.55
N GLY A 71 29.49 1.75 9.83
CA GLY A 71 28.88 3.09 9.94
C GLY A 71 28.09 3.51 8.70
N HIS A 72 28.58 3.18 7.49
CA HIS A 72 27.89 3.46 6.23
C HIS A 72 26.50 2.80 6.14
N LEU A 73 26.25 1.66 6.80
CA LEU A 73 24.92 1.05 6.82
C LEU A 73 23.90 2.01 7.43
N TRP A 74 24.25 2.65 8.54
CA TRP A 74 23.35 3.54 9.26
C TRP A 74 23.10 4.84 8.51
N ILE A 75 24.16 5.40 7.91
CA ILE A 75 24.04 6.59 7.06
C ILE A 75 23.11 6.31 5.88
N MET A 76 23.32 5.21 5.15
CA MET A 76 22.47 4.85 4.01
C MET A 76 21.04 4.51 4.43
N SER A 77 20.86 3.84 5.58
CA SER A 77 19.54 3.56 6.13
C SER A 77 18.76 4.83 6.44
N LEU A 78 19.43 5.86 6.98
CA LEU A 78 18.81 7.16 7.24
C LEU A 78 18.41 7.87 5.93
N LEU A 79 19.27 7.84 4.91
CA LEU A 79 18.93 8.41 3.59
C LEU A 79 17.75 7.66 2.95
N TYR A 80 17.71 6.34 3.08
CA TYR A 80 16.60 5.53 2.59
C TYR A 80 15.31 5.81 3.37
N LEU A 81 15.39 5.97 4.69
CA LEU A 81 14.26 6.35 5.53
C LEU A 81 13.73 7.75 5.15
N ALA A 82 14.60 8.72 4.92
CA ALA A 82 14.20 10.07 4.55
C ALA A 82 13.52 10.13 3.17
N THR A 83 13.88 9.23 2.25
CA THR A 83 13.32 9.18 0.89
C THR A 83 12.14 8.21 0.79
N PHE A 84 12.40 6.91 0.91
CA PHE A 84 11.38 5.87 0.85
C PHE A 84 10.42 5.92 2.04
N GLY A 85 10.92 6.19 3.25
CA GLY A 85 10.06 6.33 4.42
C GLY A 85 9.12 7.54 4.30
N SER A 86 9.58 8.68 3.77
CA SER A 86 8.71 9.82 3.45
C SER A 86 7.68 9.46 2.38
N PHE A 87 8.05 8.74 1.32
CA PHE A 87 7.11 8.27 0.31
C PHE A 87 5.95 7.46 0.91
N ILE A 88 6.26 6.47 1.76
CA ILE A 88 5.25 5.67 2.45
C ILE A 88 4.47 6.50 3.48
N GLY A 89 5.16 7.35 4.26
CA GLY A 89 4.57 8.19 5.29
C GLY A 89 3.54 9.17 4.72
N PHE A 90 3.86 9.87 3.64
CA PHE A 90 2.90 10.73 2.95
C PHE A 90 1.79 9.92 2.29
N SER A 91 2.08 8.74 1.71
CA SER A 91 1.04 7.87 1.14
C SER A 91 0.01 7.44 2.18
N ALA A 92 0.42 7.17 3.42
CA ALA A 92 -0.46 6.79 4.52
C ALA A 92 -1.19 8.00 5.14
N GLY A 93 -0.50 9.11 5.34
CA GLY A 93 -1.01 10.26 6.11
C GLY A 93 -1.74 11.32 5.29
N PHE A 94 -1.46 11.45 3.98
CA PHE A 94 -1.90 12.59 3.18
C PHE A 94 -3.42 12.75 3.09
N ALA A 95 -4.15 11.64 2.91
CA ALA A 95 -5.61 11.68 2.82
C ALA A 95 -6.24 12.16 4.14
N MET A 96 -5.71 11.69 5.28
CA MET A 96 -6.17 12.10 6.60
C MET A 96 -5.82 13.56 6.89
N LEU A 97 -4.58 13.98 6.63
CA LEU A 97 -4.17 15.38 6.78
C LEU A 97 -5.03 16.33 5.93
N SER A 98 -5.27 15.98 4.67
CA SER A 98 -6.12 16.79 3.80
C SER A 98 -7.55 16.89 4.33
N LYS A 99 -8.09 15.82 4.91
CA LYS A 99 -9.44 15.84 5.48
C LYS A 99 -9.54 16.73 6.73
N THR A 100 -8.47 16.85 7.53
CA THR A 100 -8.46 17.75 8.69
C THR A 100 -8.27 19.21 8.30
N GLN A 101 -7.47 19.50 7.28
CA GLN A 101 -7.20 20.88 6.84
C GLN A 101 -8.25 21.42 5.86
N PHE A 102 -8.80 20.55 5.01
CA PHE A 102 -9.73 20.91 3.94
C PHE A 102 -10.94 19.95 3.95
N PRO A 103 -11.82 20.06 4.96
CA PRO A 103 -12.90 19.10 5.19
C PRO A 103 -13.90 19.01 4.02
N ASP A 104 -14.06 20.10 3.25
CA ASP A 104 -14.99 20.17 2.13
C ASP A 104 -14.46 19.50 0.85
N VAL A 105 -13.16 19.16 0.80
CA VAL A 105 -12.55 18.50 -0.35
C VAL A 105 -12.70 16.99 -0.23
N GLN A 106 -13.26 16.35 -1.26
CA GLN A 106 -13.31 14.89 -1.36
C GLN A 106 -11.96 14.32 -1.82
N ILE A 107 -10.96 14.36 -0.94
CA ILE A 107 -9.55 14.05 -1.25
C ILE A 107 -9.31 12.65 -1.82
N LEU A 108 -10.17 11.67 -1.50
CA LEU A 108 -10.02 10.29 -1.98
C LEU A 108 -10.09 10.15 -3.51
N HIS A 109 -10.66 11.14 -4.21
CA HIS A 109 -10.63 11.18 -5.68
C HIS A 109 -9.26 11.55 -6.25
N TYR A 110 -8.37 12.13 -5.45
CA TYR A 110 -7.09 12.69 -5.89
C TYR A 110 -5.88 12.06 -5.19
N ALA A 111 -6.06 11.56 -3.96
CA ALA A 111 -4.96 11.09 -3.10
C ALA A 111 -4.07 10.02 -3.74
N PHE A 112 -4.63 9.18 -4.61
CA PHE A 112 -3.89 8.10 -5.27
C PHE A 112 -2.78 8.62 -6.21
N PHE A 113 -2.87 9.86 -6.69
CA PHE A 113 -1.93 10.42 -7.65
C PHE A 113 -0.54 10.68 -7.03
N GLY A 114 -0.49 10.97 -5.74
CA GLY A 114 0.78 11.13 -5.01
C GLY A 114 1.65 9.86 -5.02
N PRO A 115 1.14 8.72 -4.49
CA PRO A 115 1.84 7.44 -4.56
C PRO A 115 2.15 6.99 -6.00
N PHE A 116 1.24 7.28 -6.95
CA PHE A 116 1.44 6.96 -8.36
C PHE A 116 2.66 7.67 -8.95
N ILE A 117 2.76 9.00 -8.82
CA ILE A 117 3.93 9.75 -9.30
C ILE A 117 5.19 9.33 -8.53
N GLY A 118 5.11 9.15 -7.22
CA GLY A 118 6.26 8.75 -6.42
C GLY A 118 6.83 7.39 -6.85
N ALA A 119 5.98 6.43 -7.22
CA ALA A 119 6.42 5.14 -7.75
C ALA A 119 7.12 5.27 -9.13
N LEU A 120 6.62 6.13 -10.02
CA LEU A 120 7.26 6.43 -11.29
C LEU A 120 8.61 7.15 -11.09
N ALA A 121 8.64 8.14 -10.21
CA ALA A 121 9.84 8.89 -9.87
C ALA A 121 10.94 7.98 -9.29
N ARG A 122 10.58 6.93 -8.54
CA ARG A 122 11.55 5.92 -8.07
C ARG A 122 12.26 5.22 -9.23
N SER A 123 11.51 4.78 -10.24
CA SER A 123 12.07 4.10 -11.41
C SER A 123 12.92 5.05 -12.25
N ALA A 124 12.44 6.27 -12.46
CA ALA A 124 13.20 7.30 -13.17
C ALA A 124 14.50 7.67 -12.45
N GLY A 125 14.45 7.83 -11.11
CA GLY A 125 15.63 8.11 -10.30
C GLY A 125 16.71 7.03 -10.44
N GLY A 126 16.32 5.75 -10.44
CA GLY A 126 17.26 4.64 -10.64
C GLY A 126 17.76 4.47 -12.09
N ALA A 127 17.16 5.15 -13.07
CA ALA A 127 17.60 5.10 -14.46
C ALA A 127 18.57 6.23 -14.83
N ILE A 128 18.52 7.36 -14.09
CA ILE A 128 19.29 8.57 -14.39
C ILE A 128 20.60 8.64 -13.57
N PHE A 129 20.65 7.96 -12.43
CA PHE A 129 21.78 7.91 -11.50
C PHE A 129 22.27 6.48 -11.31
#